data_AF-A0A926X785-F1
#
_entry.id   AF-A0A926X785-F1
#
_cell.length_a   1.000
_cell.length_b   1.000
_cell.length_c   1.000
_cell.angle_alpha   90.00
_cell.angle_beta   90.00
_cell.angle_gamma   90.00
#
_symmetry.space_group_name_H-M   'P 1'
#
loop_
_entity.id
_entity.type
_entity.pdbx_description
1 polymer ?
#
loop_
_entity_poly.entity_id
_entity_poly.type
_entity_poly.pdbx_seq_one_letter_code
_entity_poly.pdbx_strand_id
1 'polypeptide(L)'
;MNITELQMLLAAGERDFSNIDLSSAKSSCVNLKDVNLTRANLRHANLRWADLRGADLSWARIEGADLHATNLRGTKMPDGTVHN
;
A
#
# COMPACT_ATOMS: atom_id res chain seq x y z
N MET A 1 -6.08 -0.17 11.58
CA MET A 1 -7.18 -0.73 10.76
C MET A 1 -6.90 -2.20 10.51
N ASN A 2 -7.90 -3.07 10.49
CA ASN A 2 -7.68 -4.48 10.15
C ASN A 2 -7.80 -4.73 8.62
N ILE A 3 -7.32 -5.90 8.15
CA ILE A 3 -7.32 -6.22 6.72
C ILE A 3 -8.73 -6.40 6.15
N THR A 4 -9.65 -6.92 6.95
CA THR A 4 -11.04 -7.12 6.53
C THR A 4 -11.73 -5.78 6.26
N GLU A 5 -11.55 -4.80 7.15
CA GLU A 5 -12.01 -3.41 6.98
C GLU A 5 -11.41 -2.77 5.74
N LEU A 6 -10.09 -2.88 5.55
CA LEU A 6 -9.39 -2.36 4.37
C LEU A 6 -10.02 -2.92 3.08
N GLN A 7 -10.22 -4.24 3.01
CA GLN A 7 -10.82 -4.90 1.84
C GLN A 7 -12.26 -4.48 1.59
N MET A 8 -13.07 -4.32 2.64
CA MET A 8 -14.45 -3.84 2.53
C MET A 8 -14.51 -2.41 1.98
N LEU A 9 -13.67 -1.51 2.49
CA LEU A 9 -13.61 -0.13 2.02
C LEU A 9 -13.12 -0.04 0.58
N LEU A 10 -12.10 -0.82 0.21
CA LEU A 10 -11.63 -0.92 -1.18
C LEU A 10 -12.74 -1.41 -2.12
N ALA A 11 -13.53 -2.41 -1.70
CA ALA A 11 -14.68 -2.92 -2.45
C ALA A 11 -15.81 -1.89 -2.56
N ALA A 12 -15.98 -1.03 -1.55
CA ALA A 12 -16.90 0.10 -1.58
C ALA A 12 -16.43 1.27 -2.46
N GLY A 13 -15.21 1.21 -3.00
CA GLY A 13 -14.64 2.24 -3.86
C GLY A 13 -13.80 3.28 -3.12
N GLU A 14 -13.58 3.14 -1.82
CA GLU A 14 -12.68 4.02 -1.08
C GLU A 14 -11.25 3.85 -1.60
N ARG A 15 -10.55 4.98 -1.76
CA ARG A 15 -9.17 5.02 -2.26
C ARG A 15 -8.30 5.94 -1.41
N ASP A 16 -8.87 6.73 -0.50
CA ASP A 16 -8.08 7.51 0.45
C ASP A 16 -7.83 6.72 1.73
N PHE A 17 -6.59 6.29 1.87
CA PHE A 17 -6.05 5.60 3.02
C PHE A 17 -4.80 6.33 3.52
N SER A 18 -4.77 7.65 3.37
CA SER A 18 -3.67 8.46 3.87
C SER A 18 -3.57 8.40 5.39
N ASN A 19 -2.35 8.39 5.91
CA ASN A 19 -2.02 8.35 7.34
C ASN A 19 -2.49 7.10 8.12
N ILE A 20 -2.96 6.04 7.44
CA ILE A 20 -3.41 4.83 8.12
C ILE A 20 -2.24 4.04 8.71
N ASP A 21 -2.53 3.24 9.74
CA ASP A 21 -1.62 2.23 10.26
C ASP A 21 -2.00 0.83 9.77
N LEU A 22 -1.10 0.27 8.95
CA LEU A 22 -1.07 -1.10 8.43
C LEU A 22 0.24 -1.80 8.80
N SER A 23 0.94 -1.33 9.83
CA SER A 23 2.17 -1.98 10.25
C SER A 23 1.92 -3.43 10.63
N SER A 24 2.83 -4.32 10.21
CA SER A 24 2.71 -5.77 10.38
C SER A 24 1.46 -6.40 9.76
N ALA A 25 0.77 -5.71 8.84
CA ALA A 25 -0.31 -6.27 8.04
C ALA A 25 0.14 -7.56 7.34
N LYS A 26 -0.60 -8.66 7.48
CA LYS A 26 -0.21 -9.97 6.91
C LYS A 26 -0.81 -10.24 5.51
N SER A 27 -1.01 -9.20 4.71
CA SER A 27 -1.86 -9.28 3.51
C SER A 27 -1.08 -9.43 2.20
N SER A 28 -0.76 -10.67 1.82
CA SER A 28 -0.32 -10.96 0.45
C SER A 28 -1.46 -10.82 -0.56
N CYS A 29 -1.14 -10.47 -1.80
CA CYS A 29 -2.08 -10.41 -2.94
C CYS A 29 -3.21 -9.37 -2.83
N VAL A 30 -3.01 -8.29 -2.08
CA VAL A 30 -4.02 -7.20 -1.99
C VAL A 30 -3.99 -6.30 -3.23
N ASN A 31 -5.15 -5.85 -3.69
CA ASN A 31 -5.27 -4.85 -4.74
C ASN A 31 -5.32 -3.45 -4.12
N LEU A 32 -4.23 -2.71 -4.27
CA LEU A 32 -4.05 -1.32 -3.84
C LEU A 32 -3.82 -0.39 -5.04
N LYS A 33 -4.34 -0.76 -6.21
CA LYS A 33 -4.22 0.02 -7.44
C LYS A 33 -4.88 1.39 -7.29
N ASP A 34 -4.15 2.44 -7.68
CA ASP A 34 -4.58 3.84 -7.63
C ASP A 34 -5.00 4.30 -6.21
N VAL A 35 -4.51 3.63 -5.15
CA VAL A 35 -4.82 3.97 -3.75
C VAL A 35 -3.88 5.06 -3.23
N ASN A 36 -4.43 6.04 -2.52
CA ASN A 36 -3.66 7.00 -1.75
C ASN A 36 -3.25 6.40 -0.41
N LEU A 37 -1.97 6.08 -0.26
CA LEU A 37 -1.32 5.60 0.96
C LEU A 37 -0.31 6.63 1.49
N THR A 38 -0.51 7.90 1.15
CA THR A 38 0.37 8.99 1.57
C THR A 38 0.49 8.97 3.09
N ARG A 39 1.73 9.00 3.61
CA ARG A 39 2.04 8.93 5.05
C ARG A 39 1.55 7.66 5.78
N ALA A 40 1.13 6.62 5.08
CA ALA A 40 0.73 5.37 5.72
C ALA A 40 1.92 4.69 6.42
N ASN A 41 1.64 4.02 7.54
CA ASN A 41 2.61 3.15 8.20
C ASN A 41 2.45 1.72 7.66
N LEU A 42 3.40 1.26 6.85
CA LEU A 42 3.46 -0.07 6.22
C LEU A 42 4.65 -0.90 6.74
N ARG A 43 5.27 -0.48 7.85
CA ARG A 43 6.44 -1.16 8.41
C ARG A 43 6.13 -2.63 8.68
N HIS A 44 7.00 -3.52 8.23
CA HIS A 44 6.83 -4.98 8.38
C HIS A 44 5.55 -5.56 7.75
N ALA A 45 4.84 -4.81 6.91
CA ALA A 45 3.69 -5.34 6.18
C ALA A 45 4.14 -6.39 5.16
N ASN A 46 3.43 -7.51 5.09
CA ASN A 46 3.51 -8.45 3.99
C ASN A 46 2.67 -7.90 2.83
N LEU A 47 3.31 -7.42 1.77
CA LEU A 47 2.70 -6.92 0.54
C LEU A 47 3.10 -7.77 -0.68
N ARG A 48 3.53 -9.02 -0.44
CA ARG A 48 3.94 -9.93 -1.50
C ARG A 48 2.81 -10.08 -2.51
N TRP A 49 3.14 -10.00 -3.80
CA TRP A 49 2.17 -10.12 -4.90
C TRP A 49 1.06 -9.06 -4.90
N ALA A 50 1.16 -8.00 -4.10
CA ALA A 50 0.19 -6.92 -4.12
C ALA A 50 0.26 -6.14 -5.44
N ASP A 51 -0.86 -5.54 -5.83
CA ASP A 51 -0.93 -4.61 -6.95
C ASP A 51 -0.96 -3.18 -6.40
N LEU A 52 0.14 -2.45 -6.54
CA LEU A 52 0.28 -1.04 -6.11
C LEU A 52 0.33 -0.09 -7.31
N ARG A 53 -0.06 -0.53 -8.51
CA ARG A 53 0.05 0.30 -9.70
C ARG A 53 -0.67 1.63 -9.51
N GLY A 54 0.01 2.74 -9.79
CA GLY A 54 -0.55 4.09 -9.63
C GLY A 54 -0.81 4.52 -8.18
N ALA A 55 -0.48 3.71 -7.17
CA ALA A 55 -0.64 4.09 -5.77
C ALA A 55 0.32 5.22 -5.39
N ASP A 56 -0.10 6.06 -4.44
CA ASP A 56 0.76 7.10 -3.86
C ASP A 56 1.24 6.69 -2.47
N LEU A 57 2.53 6.35 -2.35
CA LEU A 57 3.23 6.04 -1.10
C LEU A 57 4.07 7.21 -0.61
N SER A 58 3.85 8.44 -1.09
CA SER A 58 4.60 9.63 -0.65
C SER A 58 4.66 9.69 0.88
N TRP A 59 5.86 9.79 1.44
CA TRP A 59 6.08 9.84 2.90
C TRP A 59 5.62 8.60 3.68
N ALA A 60 5.25 7.50 3.03
CA ALA A 60 4.90 6.26 3.70
C ALA A 60 6.13 5.59 4.33
N ARG A 61 5.91 4.90 5.45
CA ARG A 61 6.94 4.15 6.16
C ARG A 61 6.90 2.69 5.72
N ILE A 62 7.81 2.28 4.85
CA ILE A 62 7.87 0.93 4.26
C ILE A 62 9.02 0.08 4.80
N GLU A 63 9.69 0.50 5.87
CA GLU A 63 10.84 -0.20 6.41
C GLU A 63 10.48 -1.63 6.84
N GLY A 64 11.16 -2.62 6.25
CA GLY A 64 10.90 -4.04 6.51
C GLY A 64 9.62 -4.59 5.87
N ALA A 65 8.89 -3.81 5.05
CA ALA A 65 7.79 -4.33 4.27
C ALA A 65 8.29 -5.36 3.24
N ASP A 66 7.57 -6.47 3.08
CA ASP A 66 7.87 -7.48 2.07
C ASP A 66 7.17 -7.12 0.75
N LEU A 67 7.93 -6.52 -0.17
CA LEU A 67 7.49 -6.11 -1.50
C LEU A 67 7.86 -7.13 -2.60
N HIS A 68 8.14 -8.40 -2.23
CA HIS A 68 8.50 -9.41 -3.21
C HIS A 68 7.36 -9.66 -4.21
N ALA A 69 7.69 -9.56 -5.50
CA ALA A 69 6.75 -9.73 -6.62
C ALA A 69 5.54 -8.77 -6.58
N THR A 70 5.67 -7.62 -5.91
CA THR A 70 4.67 -6.55 -5.91
C THR A 70 4.72 -5.77 -7.23
N ASN A 71 3.57 -5.42 -7.79
CA ASN A 71 3.50 -4.59 -8.98
C ASN A 71 3.55 -3.10 -8.59
N LEU A 72 4.71 -2.48 -8.79
CA LEU A 72 4.97 -1.07 -8.44
C LEU A 72 4.89 -0.11 -9.62
N ARG A 73 4.41 -0.56 -10.79
CA ARG A 73 4.41 0.30 -11.99
C ARG A 73 3.50 1.52 -11.81
N GLY A 74 4.07 2.70 -11.99
CA GLY A 74 3.42 3.99 -11.77
C GLY A 74 3.23 4.36 -10.29
N THR A 75 3.73 3.55 -9.34
CA THR A 75 3.64 3.87 -7.92
C THR A 75 4.55 5.04 -7.61
N LYS A 76 4.07 6.03 -6.86
CA LYS A 76 4.90 7.08 -6.30
C LYS A 76 5.49 6.59 -4.97
N MET A 77 6.80 6.43 -4.92
CA MET A 77 7.55 5.88 -3.79
C MET A 77 7.67 6.91 -2.65
N PRO A 78 8.06 6.49 -1.43
CA PRO A 78 8.18 7.39 -0.29
C PRO A 78 9.15 8.56 -0.48
N ASP A 79 10.17 8.40 -1.33
CA ASP A 79 11.12 9.45 -1.71
C ASP A 79 10.58 10.42 -2.79
N GLY A 80 9.33 10.22 -3.23
CA GLY A 80 8.65 11.01 -4.25
C GLY A 80 8.95 10.59 -5.68
N THR A 81 9.80 9.59 -5.92
CA THR A 81 10.06 9.06 -7.26
C THR A 81 8.89 8.22 -7.76
N VAL A 82 8.66 8.18 -9.06
CA VAL A 82 7.66 7.29 -9.66
C VAL A 82 8.38 6.05 -10.19
N HIS A 83 7.99 4.88 -9.70
CA HIS A 83 8.55 3.61 -10.16
C HIS A 83 7.90 3.22 -11.48
N ASN A 84 8.71 3.02 -12.52
CA ASN A 84 8.22 2.62 -13.85
C ASN A 84 8.08 1.10 -14.00
#